data_AF-A0A7M1QT25-F1
#
_entry.id   AF-A0A7M1QT25-F1
#
_cell.length_a   1.000
_cell.length_b   1.000
_cell.length_c   1.000
_cell.angle_alpha   90.00
_cell.angle_beta   90.00
_cell.angle_gamma   90.00
#
_symmetry.space_group_name_H-M   'P 1'
#
loop_
_entity.id
_entity.type
_entity.pdbx_description
1 polymer ?
#
loop_
_entity_poly.entity_id
_entity_poly.type
_entity_poly.pdbx_seq_one_letter_code
_entity_poly.pdbx_strand_id
1 'polypeptide(L)'
;MLPTSKAHLWDAREACRAALSFVDGMDEEDFQASVLHQSAVERQLLILGEALNRLRKTDAETSSQIADLDRIIGMRNILAHEYGVVDCIIVWSVLKNHLPQLSLALTDLLRPIGEGIE
;
A
#
# COMPACT_ATOMS: atom_id res chain seq x y z
N MET A 1 -2.56 -17.73 -10.05
CA MET A 1 -2.77 -16.27 -10.15
C MET A 1 -3.37 -15.91 -11.51
N LEU A 2 -4.56 -15.30 -11.52
CA LEU A 2 -5.20 -14.82 -12.75
C LEU A 2 -4.43 -13.61 -13.34
N PRO A 3 -4.53 -13.32 -14.66
CA PRO A 3 -3.88 -12.14 -15.27
C PRO A 3 -4.29 -10.82 -14.62
N THR A 4 -5.56 -10.69 -14.22
CA THR A 4 -6.08 -9.51 -13.51
C THR A 4 -5.52 -9.39 -12.09
N SER A 5 -5.24 -10.50 -11.42
CA SER A 5 -4.60 -10.52 -10.10
C SER A 5 -3.18 -9.94 -10.15
N LYS A 6 -2.41 -10.27 -11.21
CA LYS A 6 -1.07 -9.69 -11.43
C LYS A 6 -1.13 -8.18 -11.58
N ALA A 7 -2.11 -7.67 -12.32
CA ALA A 7 -2.31 -6.22 -12.47
C ALA A 7 -2.62 -5.56 -11.13
N HIS A 8 -3.52 -6.13 -10.32
CA HIS A 8 -3.86 -5.57 -9.00
C HIS A 8 -2.68 -5.60 -8.02
N LEU A 9 -1.90 -6.68 -7.98
CA LEU A 9 -0.68 -6.74 -7.18
C LEU A 9 0.36 -5.73 -7.64
N TRP A 10 0.48 -5.52 -8.96
CA TRP A 10 1.40 -4.54 -9.52
C TRP A 10 1.02 -3.11 -9.13
N ASP A 11 -0.26 -2.74 -9.30
CA ASP A 11 -0.79 -1.44 -8.89
C ASP A 11 -0.56 -1.19 -7.39
N ALA A 12 -0.82 -2.20 -6.55
CA ALA A 12 -0.58 -2.12 -5.11
C ALA A 12 0.91 -1.91 -4.78
N ARG A 13 1.81 -2.67 -5.43
CA ARG A 13 3.26 -2.55 -5.22
C ARG A 13 3.76 -1.16 -5.61
N GLU A 14 3.35 -0.65 -6.77
CA GLU A 14 3.80 0.65 -7.25
C GLU A 14 3.27 1.79 -6.38
N ALA A 15 2.03 1.68 -5.89
CA ALA A 15 1.51 2.64 -4.91
C ALA A 15 2.34 2.66 -3.61
N CYS A 16 2.73 1.49 -3.08
CA CYS A 16 3.64 1.42 -1.92
C CYS A 16 4.97 2.11 -2.21
N ARG A 17 5.59 1.82 -3.36
CA ARG A 17 6.92 2.36 -3.72
C ARG A 17 6.86 3.86 -3.95
N ALA A 18 5.82 4.36 -4.61
CA ALA A 18 5.58 5.78 -4.82
C ALA A 18 5.46 6.50 -3.47
N ALA A 19 4.61 6.00 -2.56
CA ALA A 19 4.41 6.58 -1.23
C ALA A 19 5.73 6.65 -0.44
N LEU A 20 6.52 5.58 -0.43
CA LEU A 20 7.83 5.55 0.24
C LEU A 20 8.82 6.53 -0.40
N SER A 21 8.83 6.65 -1.73
CA SER A 21 9.74 7.55 -2.45
C SER A 21 9.44 9.03 -2.21
N PHE A 22 8.17 9.39 -1.97
CA PHE A 22 7.78 10.78 -1.71
C PHE A 22 8.29 11.29 -0.37
N VAL A 23 8.55 10.39 0.58
CA VAL A 23 9.00 10.73 1.93
C VAL A 23 10.45 10.32 2.18
N ASP A 24 11.20 10.04 1.11
CA ASP A 24 12.61 9.68 1.23
C ASP A 24 13.42 10.86 1.78
N GLY A 25 14.24 10.59 2.80
CA GLY A 25 14.99 11.61 3.52
C GLY A 25 14.19 12.55 4.43
N MET A 26 12.86 12.42 4.51
CA MET A 26 12.03 13.19 5.43
C MET A 26 11.97 12.52 6.81
N ASP A 27 11.86 13.33 7.85
CA ASP A 27 11.43 12.87 9.17
C ASP A 27 9.92 13.10 9.39
N GLU A 28 9.45 12.79 10.60
CA GLU A 28 8.04 12.94 10.94
C GLU A 28 7.59 14.40 10.93
N GLU A 29 8.43 15.31 11.43
CA GLU A 29 8.12 16.73 11.56
C GLU A 29 8.02 17.39 10.18
N ASP A 30 8.93 17.05 9.27
CA ASP A 30 8.89 17.44 7.86
C ASP A 30 7.59 16.99 7.19
N PHE A 31 7.18 15.74 7.43
CA PHE A 31 5.96 15.18 6.86
C PHE A 31 4.71 15.88 7.41
N GLN A 32 4.64 16.08 8.74
CA GLN A 32 3.53 16.78 9.40
C GLN A 32 3.40 18.24 8.93
N ALA A 33 4.52 18.90 8.60
CA ALA A 33 4.53 20.27 8.09
C ALA A 33 4.13 20.38 6.61
N SER A 34 4.09 19.27 5.86
CA SER A 34 3.91 19.29 4.41
C SER A 34 2.59 18.66 3.94
N VAL A 35 1.56 19.51 3.78
CA VAL A 35 0.26 19.12 3.21
C VAL A 35 0.41 18.46 1.83
N LEU A 36 1.41 18.88 1.04
CA LEU A 36 1.68 18.29 -0.27
C LEU A 36 2.08 16.81 -0.16
N HIS A 37 3.04 16.49 0.72
CA HIS A 37 3.49 15.12 0.91
C HIS A 37 2.41 14.26 1.56
N GLN A 38 1.68 14.80 2.54
CA GLN A 38 0.50 14.13 3.12
C GLN A 38 -0.52 13.77 2.04
N SER A 39 -0.93 14.74 1.22
CA SER A 39 -1.89 14.54 0.13
C SER A 39 -1.39 13.51 -0.90
N ALA A 40 -0.09 13.57 -1.25
CA ALA A 40 0.51 12.63 -2.20
C ALA A 40 0.53 11.19 -1.65
N VAL A 41 0.90 11.02 -0.37
CA VAL A 41 0.92 9.72 0.32
C VAL A 41 -0.50 9.16 0.45
N GLU A 42 -1.45 9.94 0.95
CA GLU A 42 -2.84 9.53 1.12
C GLU A 42 -3.43 9.03 -0.20
N ARG A 43 -3.14 9.74 -1.30
CA ARG A 43 -3.55 9.33 -2.64
C ARG A 43 -3.01 7.96 -3.02
N GLN A 44 -1.77 7.62 -2.66
CA GLN A 44 -1.19 6.31 -2.91
C GLN A 44 -1.78 5.24 -1.99
N LEU A 45 -2.04 5.54 -0.73
CA LEU A 45 -2.72 4.61 0.19
C LEU A 45 -4.15 4.28 -0.29
N LEU A 46 -4.85 5.23 -0.91
CA LEU A 46 -6.13 5.00 -1.57
C LEU A 46 -6.02 4.03 -2.75
N ILE A 47 -4.99 4.19 -3.60
CA ILE A 47 -4.73 3.28 -4.74
C ILE A 47 -4.42 1.88 -4.23
N LEU A 48 -3.52 1.78 -3.26
CA LEU A 48 -3.12 0.53 -2.63
C LEU A 48 -4.32 -0.24 -2.12
N GLY A 49 -5.15 0.38 -1.26
CA GLY A 49 -6.29 -0.31 -0.67
C GLY A 49 -7.37 -0.67 -1.70
N GLU A 50 -7.58 0.13 -2.75
CA GLU A 50 -8.52 -0.21 -3.81
C GLU A 50 -8.00 -1.37 -4.67
N ALA A 51 -6.71 -1.38 -5.03
CA ALA A 51 -6.09 -2.48 -5.77
C ALA A 51 -6.20 -3.80 -5.01
N LEU A 52 -5.89 -3.78 -3.70
CA LEU A 52 -6.01 -4.95 -2.84
C LEU A 52 -7.46 -5.40 -2.62
N ASN A 53 -8.41 -4.47 -2.55
CA ASN A 53 -9.83 -4.81 -2.48
C ASN A 53 -10.33 -5.48 -3.77
N ARG A 54 -9.83 -5.04 -4.94
CA ARG A 54 -10.13 -5.69 -6.22
C ARG A 54 -9.50 -7.08 -6.31
N LEU A 55 -8.25 -7.22 -5.86
CA LEU A 55 -7.60 -8.53 -5.75
C LEU A 55 -8.43 -9.49 -4.89
N ARG A 56 -8.85 -9.08 -3.69
CA ARG A 56 -9.69 -9.90 -2.79
C ARG A 56 -10.98 -10.38 -3.45
N LYS A 57 -11.61 -9.55 -4.29
CA LYS A 57 -12.84 -9.89 -5.01
C LYS A 57 -12.61 -10.83 -6.20
N THR A 58 -11.42 -10.81 -6.79
CA THR A 58 -11.13 -11.51 -8.04
C THR A 58 -10.33 -12.80 -7.84
N ASP A 59 -9.49 -12.86 -6.80
CA ASP A 59 -8.57 -13.97 -6.52
C ASP A 59 -8.31 -14.03 -5.00
N ALA A 60 -9.28 -14.60 -4.29
CA ALA A 60 -9.25 -14.69 -2.83
C ALA A 60 -8.04 -15.48 -2.32
N GLU A 61 -7.62 -16.51 -3.04
CA GLU A 61 -6.45 -17.35 -2.71
C GLU A 61 -5.13 -16.56 -2.76
N THR A 62 -4.95 -15.69 -3.76
CA THR A 62 -3.78 -14.81 -3.80
C THR A 62 -3.88 -13.75 -2.71
N SER A 63 -5.06 -13.17 -2.50
CA SER A 63 -5.24 -12.11 -1.50
C SER A 63 -5.02 -12.57 -0.07
N SER A 64 -5.33 -13.83 0.26
CA SER A 64 -5.16 -14.38 1.61
C SER A 64 -3.69 -14.53 2.04
N GLN A 65 -2.75 -14.42 1.10
CA GLN A 65 -1.32 -14.42 1.38
C GLN A 65 -0.80 -13.06 1.85
N ILE A 66 -1.62 -12.00 1.75
CA ILE A 66 -1.26 -10.65 2.17
C ILE A 66 -1.65 -10.46 3.63
N ALA A 67 -0.66 -10.24 4.49
CA ALA A 67 -0.89 -9.93 5.90
C ALA A 67 -1.65 -8.59 6.06
N ASP A 68 -2.48 -8.51 7.11
CA ASP A 68 -3.23 -7.29 7.48
C ASP A 68 -4.13 -6.70 6.37
N LEU A 69 -4.51 -7.51 5.36
CA LEU A 69 -5.31 -7.07 4.21
C LEU A 69 -6.56 -6.28 4.60
N ASP A 70 -7.30 -6.75 5.60
CA ASP A 70 -8.52 -6.08 6.07
C ASP A 70 -8.24 -4.70 6.69
N ARG A 71 -7.09 -4.55 7.38
CA ARG A 71 -6.67 -3.26 7.94
C ARG A 71 -6.27 -2.28 6.83
N ILE A 72 -5.58 -2.76 5.79
CA ILE A 72 -5.18 -1.91 4.65
C ILE A 72 -6.44 -1.41 3.90
N ILE A 73 -7.40 -2.30 3.65
CA ILE A 73 -8.67 -1.93 3.01
C ILE A 73 -9.50 -1.00 3.94
N GLY A 74 -9.47 -1.26 5.24
CA GLY A 74 -10.09 -0.40 6.26
C GLY A 74 -9.52 1.02 6.25
N MET A 75 -8.19 1.17 6.22
CA MET A 75 -7.53 2.46 6.15
C MET A 75 -7.90 3.23 4.89
N ARG A 76 -7.99 2.54 3.74
CA ARG A 76 -8.54 3.16 2.51
C ARG A 76 -9.94 3.70 2.73
N ASN A 77 -10.82 2.92 3.35
CA ASN A 77 -12.21 3.34 3.55
C ASN A 77 -12.29 4.60 4.42
N ILE A 78 -11.47 4.69 5.47
CA ILE A 78 -11.33 5.87 6.32
C ILE A 78 -10.86 7.06 5.47
N LEU A 79 -9.71 6.94 4.79
CA LEU A 79 -9.16 7.98 3.91
C LEU A 79 -10.14 8.49 2.83
N ALA A 80 -11.03 7.62 2.34
CA ALA A 80 -11.96 7.95 1.26
C ALA A 80 -13.27 8.60 1.72
N HIS A 81 -13.70 8.37 2.97
CA HIS A 81 -15.04 8.77 3.44
C HIS A 81 -15.01 9.68 4.66
N GLU A 82 -14.01 9.52 5.51
CA GLU A 82 -13.78 10.43 6.61
C GLU A 82 -13.00 11.63 6.06
N TYR A 83 -13.71 12.60 5.49
CA TYR A 83 -13.22 13.96 5.18
C TYR A 83 -12.63 14.70 6.41
N GLY A 84 -12.51 14.02 7.55
CA GLY A 84 -11.88 14.49 8.77
C GLY A 84 -10.37 14.32 8.68
N VAL A 85 -9.69 15.09 9.53
CA VAL A 85 -8.23 15.05 9.70
C VAL A 85 -7.82 13.61 9.99
N VAL A 86 -7.34 12.89 8.98
CA VAL A 86 -6.64 11.63 9.21
C VAL A 86 -5.36 12.00 9.94
N ASP A 87 -5.17 11.39 11.10
CA ASP A 87 -4.02 11.69 11.93
C ASP A 87 -2.73 11.36 11.16
N CYS A 88 -1.99 12.42 10.79
CA CYS A 88 -0.77 12.30 10.01
C CYS A 88 0.30 11.49 10.75
N ILE A 89 0.25 11.41 12.08
CA ILE A 89 1.11 10.54 12.90
C ILE A 89 0.81 9.07 12.59
N ILE A 90 -0.47 8.71 12.46
CA ILE A 90 -0.87 7.34 12.09
C ILE A 90 -0.40 7.02 10.67
N VAL A 91 -0.61 7.94 9.72
CA VAL A 91 -0.16 7.77 8.32
C VAL A 91 1.36 7.59 8.26
N TRP A 92 2.11 8.41 9.00
CA TRP A 92 3.56 8.31 9.10
C TRP A 92 4.01 6.97 9.68
N SER A 93 3.39 6.53 10.79
CA SER A 93 3.68 5.23 11.38
C SER A 93 3.44 4.09 10.39
N VAL A 94 2.36 4.14 9.60
CA VAL A 94 2.11 3.14 8.55
C VAL A 94 3.17 3.17 7.46
N LEU A 95 3.55 4.35 7.00
CA LEU A 95 4.60 4.52 6.00
C LEU A 95 5.93 3.91 6.45
N LYS A 96 6.35 4.12 7.69
CA LYS A 96 7.67 3.69 8.17
C LYS A 96 7.68 2.24 8.64
N ASN A 97 6.61 1.77 9.28
CA ASN A 97 6.62 0.50 10.00
C ASN A 97 5.98 -0.66 9.24
N HIS A 98 5.11 -0.39 8.26
CA HIS A 98 4.30 -1.42 7.61
C HIS A 98 4.44 -1.44 6.08
N LEU A 99 4.50 -0.26 5.45
CA LEU A 99 4.53 -0.15 3.99
C LEU A 99 5.76 -0.80 3.32
N PRO A 100 6.98 -0.74 3.90
CA PRO A 100 8.14 -1.41 3.33
C PRO A 100 7.98 -2.94 3.26
N GLN A 101 7.48 -3.55 4.34
CA GLN A 101 7.27 -4.99 4.44
C GLN A 101 6.17 -5.44 3.48
N LEU A 102 5.10 -4.67 3.36
CA LEU A 102 4.05 -4.92 2.37
C LEU A 102 4.60 -4.84 0.94
N SER A 103 5.41 -3.83 0.62
CA SER A 103 6.03 -3.70 -0.72
C SER A 103 6.90 -4.91 -1.08
N LEU A 104 7.64 -5.44 -0.12
CA LEU A 104 8.43 -6.67 -0.29
C LEU A 104 7.52 -7.88 -0.51
N ALA A 105 6.49 -8.08 0.31
CA ALA A 105 5.55 -9.19 0.15
C ALA A 105 4.84 -9.15 -1.21
N LEU A 106 4.41 -7.98 -1.68
CA LEU A 106 3.81 -7.82 -3.01
C LEU A 106 4.82 -8.10 -4.13
N THR A 107 6.09 -7.75 -3.93
CA THR A 107 7.17 -8.09 -4.86
C THR A 107 7.35 -9.60 -4.97
N ASP A 108 7.32 -10.31 -3.83
CA ASP A 108 7.47 -11.76 -3.78
C ASP A 108 6.31 -12.48 -4.46
N LEU A 109 5.07 -12.02 -4.23
CA LEU A 109 3.88 -12.56 -4.90
C LEU A 109 3.91 -12.35 -6.42
N LEU A 110 4.58 -11.30 -6.91
CA LEU A 110 4.72 -11.01 -8.33
C LEU A 110 5.85 -11.79 -9.02
N ARG A 111 6.75 -12.44 -8.26
CA ARG A 111 7.84 -13.22 -8.87
C ARG A 111 7.26 -14.40 -9.65
N PRO A 112 7.85 -14.76 -10.80
CA PRO A 112 7.53 -16.00 -11.47
C PRO A 112 7.76 -17.18 -10.51
N ILE A 113 6.82 -18.12 -10.45
CA ILE A 113 7.02 -19.41 -9.76
C ILE A 113 8.07 -20.16 -10.59
N GLY A 114 9.36 -20.05 -10.21
CA GLY A 114 10.47 -20.71 -10.91
C GLY A 114 11.85 -20.04 -10.81
N GLU A 115 11.97 -18.77 -10.39
CA GLU A 115 13.28 -18.12 -10.23
C GLU A 115 13.77 -18.14 -8.77
N GLY A 116 13.84 -19.36 -8.24
CA GLY A 116 14.60 -19.67 -7.04
C GLY A 116 15.70 -20.66 -7.42
N ILE A 117 16.95 -20.23 -7.21
CA ILE A 117 18.22 -20.93 -7.42
C ILE A 117 18.83 -20.73 -8.82
N GLU A 118 19.70 -19.72 -8.94
CA GLU A 118 21.10 -19.90 -9.37
C GLU A 118 22.01 -19.12 -8.43
#